data_AF-A0A246BIR4-F1
#
_entry.id   AF-A0A246BIR4-F1
#
_cell.length_a   1.000
_cell.length_b   1.000
_cell.length_c   1.000
_cell.angle_alpha   90.00
_cell.angle_beta   90.00
_cell.angle_gamma   90.00
#
_symmetry.space_group_name_H-M   'P 1'
#
loop_
_entity.id
_entity.type
_entity.pdbx_description
1 polymer ?
#
loop_
_entity_poly.entity_id
_entity_poly.type
_entity_poly.pdbx_seq_one_letter_code
_entity_poly.pdbx_strand_id
1 'polypeptide(L)'
;MPFSDAQFAAAWTVLEDRFSRKHNAQTVKIYRDILTAELTETQFADACRAAFRLDTFFPSPQRLIDLGTGSQGFHLQAIAAWDTCMDRMRRGEQITEPGSLERRLLNSVTHGQPLGHVETKQLDFLKKEFVTRYTSELAQQAAARTPALPGAPVEAPRVLQ
;
A
#
# COMPACT_ATOMS: atom_id res chain seq x y z
N MET A 1 -10.34 -1.22 17.75
CA MET A 1 -11.24 -2.38 17.55
C MET A 1 -11.54 -2.49 16.07
N PRO A 2 -11.69 -3.70 15.51
CA PRO A 2 -12.20 -3.89 14.16
C PRO A 2 -13.65 -3.39 14.07
N PHE A 3 -14.10 -2.92 12.91
CA PHE A 3 -15.49 -2.51 12.71
C PHE A 3 -16.43 -3.73 12.66
N SER A 4 -17.68 -3.51 13.05
CA SER A 4 -18.73 -4.53 13.00
C SER A 4 -19.36 -4.69 11.61
N ASP A 5 -20.11 -5.78 11.42
CA ASP A 5 -20.85 -6.04 10.19
C ASP A 5 -21.88 -4.96 9.87
N ALA A 6 -22.56 -4.45 10.89
CA ALA A 6 -23.53 -3.38 10.73
C ALA A 6 -22.87 -2.09 10.24
N GLN A 7 -21.67 -1.77 10.74
CA GLN A 7 -20.92 -0.60 10.31
C GLN A 7 -20.39 -0.74 8.90
N PHE A 8 -19.85 -1.92 8.57
CA PHE A 8 -19.43 -2.23 7.20
C PHE A 8 -20.61 -2.10 6.23
N ALA A 9 -21.74 -2.75 6.52
CA ALA A 9 -22.93 -2.69 5.67
C ALA A 9 -23.45 -1.26 5.47
N ALA A 10 -23.53 -0.47 6.55
CA ALA A 10 -23.99 0.92 6.47
C ALA A 10 -23.08 1.78 5.58
N ALA A 11 -21.76 1.73 5.78
CA ALA A 11 -20.81 2.49 4.98
C ALA A 11 -20.77 1.98 3.52
N TRP A 12 -20.88 0.67 3.33
CA TRP A 12 -20.89 0.04 2.01
C TRP A 12 -22.10 0.48 1.19
N THR A 13 -23.30 0.49 1.78
CA THR A 13 -24.51 0.97 1.10
C THR A 13 -24.37 2.42 0.63
N VAL A 14 -23.76 3.30 1.44
CA VAL A 14 -23.51 4.70 1.06
C VAL A 14 -22.58 4.80 -0.15
N LEU A 15 -21.53 3.97 -0.22
CA LEU A 15 -20.63 3.93 -1.37
C LEU A 15 -21.34 3.37 -2.62
N GLU A 16 -22.08 2.26 -2.49
CA GLU A 16 -22.82 1.68 -3.62
C GLU A 16 -23.84 2.65 -4.21
N ASP A 17 -24.53 3.42 -3.36
CA ASP A 17 -25.47 4.46 -3.78
C ASP A 17 -24.75 5.59 -4.54
N ARG A 18 -23.70 6.16 -3.93
CA ARG A 18 -22.91 7.27 -4.51
C ARG A 18 -22.35 6.97 -5.90
N PHE A 19 -21.89 5.75 -6.10
CA PHE A 19 -21.25 5.31 -7.33
C PHE A 19 -22.21 4.51 -8.23
N SER A 20 -23.47 4.36 -7.83
CA SER A 20 -24.52 3.61 -8.53
C SER A 20 -24.06 2.21 -8.97
N ARG A 21 -23.33 1.52 -8.09
CA ARG A 21 -22.67 0.24 -8.40
C ARG A 21 -22.97 -0.79 -7.33
N LYS A 22 -23.68 -1.85 -7.72
CA LYS A 22 -23.92 -3.01 -6.86
C LYS A 22 -22.82 -4.05 -7.05
N HIS A 23 -22.30 -4.57 -5.96
CA HIS A 23 -21.32 -5.65 -5.96
C HIS A 23 -21.97 -6.97 -5.58
N ASN A 24 -21.44 -8.07 -6.12
CA ASN A 24 -21.88 -9.40 -5.71
C ASN A 24 -21.38 -9.72 -4.29
N ALA A 25 -22.02 -10.69 -3.63
CA ALA A 25 -21.71 -11.05 -2.25
C ALA A 25 -20.25 -11.47 -2.03
N GLN A 26 -19.60 -12.09 -3.01
CA GLN A 26 -18.19 -12.50 -2.90
C GLN A 26 -17.25 -11.30 -2.91
N THR A 27 -17.48 -10.31 -3.78
CA THR A 27 -16.70 -9.07 -3.82
C THR A 27 -16.86 -8.31 -2.50
N VAL A 28 -18.08 -8.18 -1.99
CA VAL A 28 -18.36 -7.52 -0.72
C VAL A 28 -17.62 -8.21 0.43
N LYS A 29 -17.63 -9.54 0.45
CA LYS A 29 -16.89 -10.33 1.45
C LYS A 29 -15.38 -10.09 1.39
N ILE A 30 -14.77 -10.10 0.20
CA ILE A 30 -13.33 -9.84 0.04
C ILE A 30 -12.96 -8.43 0.52
N TYR A 31 -13.76 -7.43 0.16
CA TYR A 31 -13.54 -6.06 0.65
C TYR A 31 -13.55 -6.02 2.17
N ARG A 32 -14.55 -6.65 2.80
CA ARG A 32 -14.63 -6.69 4.25
C ARG A 32 -13.42 -7.38 4.88
N ASP A 33 -13.03 -8.55 4.37
CA ASP A 33 -11.93 -9.33 4.93
C ASP A 33 -10.59 -8.56 4.87
N ILE A 34 -10.31 -7.89 3.75
CA ILE A 34 -9.11 -7.03 3.60
C ILE A 34 -9.17 -5.83 4.56
N LEU A 35 -10.29 -5.09 4.56
CA LEU A 35 -10.39 -3.85 5.32
C LEU A 35 -10.40 -4.09 6.83
N THR A 36 -10.99 -5.19 7.29
CA THR A 36 -11.03 -5.54 8.73
C THR A 36 -9.64 -5.88 9.26
N ALA A 37 -8.77 -6.43 8.42
CA ALA A 37 -7.40 -6.77 8.79
C ALA A 37 -6.50 -5.53 8.95
N GLU A 38 -6.76 -4.47 8.19
CA GLU A 38 -5.84 -3.32 8.07
C GLU A 38 -6.40 -2.04 8.71
N LEU A 39 -7.71 -1.92 8.91
CA LEU A 39 -8.36 -0.71 9.43
C LEU A 39 -9.09 -0.95 10.76
N THR A 40 -8.93 0.01 11.66
CA THR A 40 -9.83 0.15 12.82
C THR A 40 -11.16 0.77 12.41
N GLU A 41 -12.15 0.68 13.29
CA GLU A 41 -13.47 1.26 13.11
C GLU A 41 -13.46 2.73 12.67
N THR A 42 -12.70 3.58 13.37
CA THR A 42 -12.61 5.01 13.06
C THR A 42 -11.96 5.24 11.70
N GLN A 43 -10.88 4.52 11.40
CA GLN A 43 -10.17 4.64 10.13
C GLN A 43 -11.01 4.21 8.94
N PHE A 44 -11.81 3.14 9.07
CA PHE A 44 -12.72 2.72 8.03
C PHE A 44 -13.83 3.75 7.78
N ALA A 45 -14.43 4.29 8.84
CA ALA A 45 -15.45 5.32 8.70
C ALA A 45 -14.92 6.58 8.00
N ASP A 46 -13.72 7.01 8.36
CA ASP A 46 -13.07 8.17 7.75
C ASP A 46 -12.65 7.89 6.30
N ALA A 47 -12.15 6.68 6.01
CA ALA A 47 -11.86 6.24 4.65
C ALA A 47 -13.08 6.31 3.73
N CYS A 48 -14.22 5.79 4.17
CA CYS A 48 -15.47 5.81 3.40
C CYS A 48 -15.96 7.24 3.14
N ARG A 49 -15.90 8.13 4.14
CA ARG A 49 -16.26 9.54 3.97
C ARG A 49 -15.32 10.25 3.00
N ALA A 50 -14.02 9.98 3.11
CA ALA A 50 -13.02 10.57 2.22
C ALA A 50 -13.22 10.08 0.78
N ALA A 51 -13.44 8.78 0.57
CA ALA A 51 -13.69 8.21 -0.75
C ALA A 51 -14.98 8.77 -1.38
N PHE A 52 -16.07 8.87 -0.60
CA PHE A 52 -17.32 9.48 -1.05
C PHE A 52 -17.12 10.92 -1.58
N ARG A 53 -16.24 11.69 -0.93
CA ARG A 53 -15.97 13.09 -1.26
C ARG A 53 -14.97 13.27 -2.41
N LEU A 54 -13.92 12.46 -2.43
CA LEU A 54 -12.72 12.72 -3.22
C LEU A 54 -12.60 11.83 -4.45
N ASP A 55 -13.17 10.62 -4.41
CA ASP A 55 -12.96 9.66 -5.48
C ASP A 55 -14.05 9.77 -6.56
N THR A 56 -13.61 9.68 -7.82
CA THR A 56 -14.50 9.68 -8.99
C THR A 56 -15.06 8.29 -9.29
N PHE A 57 -14.31 7.25 -8.96
CA PHE A 57 -14.66 5.85 -9.17
C PHE A 57 -14.84 5.13 -7.84
N PHE A 58 -15.54 3.98 -7.87
CA PHE A 58 -15.68 3.15 -6.67
C PHE A 58 -14.28 2.78 -6.14
N PRO A 59 -13.98 3.07 -4.86
CA PRO A 59 -12.63 2.95 -4.33
C PRO A 59 -12.21 1.49 -4.21
N SER A 60 -10.97 1.17 -4.58
CA SER A 60 -10.39 -0.16 -4.33
C SER A 60 -10.17 -0.38 -2.82
N PRO A 61 -9.97 -1.63 -2.35
CA PRO A 61 -9.67 -1.87 -0.94
C PRO A 61 -8.40 -1.11 -0.50
N GLN A 62 -7.36 -1.12 -1.33
CA GLN A 62 -6.12 -0.38 -1.04
C GLN A 62 -6.36 1.12 -0.94
N ARG A 63 -7.22 1.68 -1.80
CA ARG A 63 -7.57 3.10 -1.74
C ARG A 63 -8.26 3.47 -0.43
N LEU A 64 -9.16 2.60 0.07
CA LEU A 64 -9.79 2.80 1.37
C LEU A 64 -8.78 2.68 2.51
N ILE A 65 -7.82 1.74 2.43
CA ILE A 65 -6.73 1.62 3.42
C ILE A 65 -5.89 2.90 3.46
N ASP A 66 -5.50 3.41 2.29
CA ASP A 66 -4.71 4.63 2.15
C ASP A 66 -5.44 5.84 2.77
N LEU A 67 -6.73 5.99 2.48
CA LEU A 67 -7.56 7.07 3.02
C LEU A 67 -7.77 6.95 4.53
N GLY A 68 -7.96 5.73 5.05
CA GLY A 68 -8.24 5.50 6.48
C GLY A 68 -7.01 5.60 7.37
N THR A 69 -5.85 5.20 6.87
CA THR A 69 -4.58 5.29 7.61
C THR A 69 -3.91 6.67 7.48
N GLY A 70 -4.41 7.52 6.57
CA GLY A 70 -3.72 8.74 6.17
C GLY A 70 -2.46 8.47 5.34
N SER A 71 -2.20 7.20 4.99
CA SER A 71 -1.11 6.81 4.13
C SER A 71 -1.48 7.16 2.70
N GLN A 72 -1.07 8.34 2.24
CA GLN A 72 -1.18 8.65 0.82
C GLN A 72 -0.35 7.60 0.07
N GLY A 73 -0.99 6.81 -0.81
CA GLY A 73 -0.49 5.73 -1.70
C GLY A 73 0.97 5.24 -1.59
N PHE A 74 1.22 3.98 -1.98
CA PHE A 74 2.56 3.36 -1.96
C PHE A 74 3.70 4.23 -2.52
N HIS A 75 3.42 5.05 -3.55
CA HIS A 75 4.39 5.98 -4.11
C HIS A 75 4.82 7.11 -3.15
N LEU A 76 3.88 7.70 -2.39
CA LEU A 76 4.19 8.76 -1.44
C LEU A 76 4.80 8.19 -0.16
N GLN A 77 4.40 6.98 0.26
CA GLN A 77 5.12 6.25 1.31
C GLN A 77 6.58 6.00 0.91
N ALA A 78 6.83 5.60 -0.33
CA ALA A 78 8.18 5.41 -0.84
C ALA A 78 8.99 6.72 -0.88
N ILE A 79 8.38 7.85 -1.23
CA ILE A 79 9.03 9.17 -1.17
C ILE A 79 9.36 9.55 0.28
N ALA A 80 8.42 9.38 1.22
CA ALA A 80 8.63 9.68 2.63
C ALA A 80 9.74 8.81 3.25
N ALA A 81 9.81 7.53 2.88
CA ALA A 81 10.88 6.63 3.29
C ALA A 81 12.25 7.08 2.77
N TRP A 82 12.33 7.50 1.50
CA TRP A 82 13.55 8.07 0.93
C TRP A 82 13.98 9.35 1.66
N ASP A 83 13.05 10.29 1.86
CA ASP A 83 13.36 11.58 2.50
C ASP A 83 13.82 11.37 3.96
N THR A 84 13.21 10.41 4.68
CA THR A 84 13.67 10.00 6.03
C THR A 84 15.11 9.47 6.02
N CYS A 85 15.46 8.64 5.03
CA CYS A 85 16.83 8.13 4.88
C CYS A 85 17.82 9.28 4.61
N MET A 86 17.45 10.22 3.73
CA MET A 86 18.27 11.40 3.42
C MET A 86 18.45 12.31 4.63
N ASP A 87 17.42 12.51 5.44
CA ASP A 87 17.50 13.32 6.65
C ASP A 87 18.40 12.69 7.71
N ARG A 88 18.29 11.37 7.93
CA ARG A 88 19.20 10.64 8.82
C ARG A 88 20.65 10.73 8.33
N MET A 89 20.87 10.59 7.02
CA MET A 89 22.20 10.75 6.42
C MET A 89 22.77 12.15 6.67
N ARG A 90 21.97 13.21 6.48
CA ARG A 90 22.39 14.61 6.74
C ARG A 90 22.74 14.85 8.20
N ARG A 91 22.09 14.15 9.13
CA ARG A 91 22.36 14.22 10.58
C ARG A 91 23.53 13.34 11.02
N GLY A 92 24.12 12.55 10.11
CA GLY A 92 25.17 11.59 10.45
C GLY A 92 24.66 10.39 11.27
N GLU A 93 23.35 10.16 11.27
CA GLU A 93 22.71 9.06 11.97
C GLU A 93 22.74 7.77 11.13
N GLN A 94 22.39 6.66 11.76
CA GLN A 94 22.18 5.42 11.04
C GLN A 94 21.00 5.57 10.05
N ILE A 95 21.31 5.53 8.75
CA ILE A 95 20.35 5.79 7.66
C ILE A 95 19.16 4.84 7.71
N THR A 96 19.42 3.54 7.89
CA THR A 96 18.39 2.49 7.88
C THR A 96 18.58 1.50 9.03
N GLU A 97 17.47 1.00 9.56
CA GLU A 97 17.47 -0.07 10.55
C GLU A 97 17.92 -1.41 9.94
N PRO A 98 18.61 -2.28 10.70
CA PRO A 98 18.95 -3.62 10.23
C PRO A 98 17.69 -4.43 9.89
N GLY A 99 17.69 -5.14 8.74
CA GLY A 99 16.55 -5.96 8.32
C GLY A 99 15.37 -5.20 7.71
N SER A 100 15.38 -3.86 7.74
CA SER A 100 14.33 -3.03 7.14
C SER A 100 14.25 -3.17 5.62
N LEU A 101 13.06 -2.90 5.07
CA LEU A 101 12.84 -2.87 3.62
C LEU A 101 13.72 -1.79 2.97
N GLU A 102 13.80 -0.62 3.61
CA GLU A 102 14.63 0.51 3.24
C GLU A 102 16.09 0.10 3.06
N ARG A 103 16.66 -0.63 4.03
CA ARG A 103 18.06 -1.09 3.96
C ARG A 103 18.32 -2.00 2.77
N ARG A 104 17.41 -2.95 2.55
CA ARG A 104 17.52 -3.92 1.44
C ARG A 104 17.46 -3.22 0.09
N LEU A 105 16.49 -2.31 -0.06
CA LEU A 105 16.28 -1.57 -1.30
C LEU A 105 17.40 -0.55 -1.55
N LEU A 106 17.84 0.19 -0.51
CA LEU A 106 18.97 1.11 -0.62
C LEU A 106 20.25 0.37 -1.05
N ASN A 107 20.60 -0.72 -0.38
CA ASN A 107 21.75 -1.53 -0.78
C ASN A 107 21.63 -2.06 -2.22
N SER A 108 20.42 -2.37 -2.67
CA SER A 108 20.20 -2.83 -4.05
C SER A 108 20.42 -1.71 -5.07
N VAL A 109 19.89 -0.52 -4.84
CA VAL A 109 19.99 0.60 -5.79
C VAL A 109 21.35 1.28 -5.76
N THR A 110 22.05 1.27 -4.63
CA THR A 110 23.42 1.81 -4.50
C THR A 110 24.52 0.78 -4.77
N HIS A 111 24.16 -0.45 -5.19
CA HIS A 111 25.10 -1.56 -5.38
C HIS A 111 25.98 -1.82 -4.13
N GLY A 112 25.41 -1.68 -2.95
CA GLY A 112 26.06 -1.90 -1.66
C GLY A 112 26.93 -0.73 -1.17
N GLN A 113 27.05 0.36 -1.95
CA GLN A 113 27.75 1.55 -1.48
C GLN A 113 26.90 2.30 -0.44
N PRO A 114 27.49 2.80 0.66
CA PRO A 114 26.78 3.65 1.59
C PRO A 114 26.28 4.91 0.90
N LEU A 115 25.02 5.29 1.15
CA LEU A 115 24.37 6.42 0.46
C LEU A 115 25.18 7.73 0.54
N GLY A 116 25.86 7.97 1.67
CA GLY A 116 26.71 9.16 1.86
C GLY A 116 27.99 9.19 1.01
N HIS A 117 28.35 8.09 0.34
CA HIS A 117 29.51 8.01 -0.56
C HIS A 117 29.14 8.10 -2.04
N VAL A 118 27.84 8.19 -2.35
CA VAL A 118 27.37 8.29 -3.73
C VAL A 118 27.51 9.71 -4.24
N GLU A 119 27.90 9.86 -5.50
CA GLU A 119 27.99 11.16 -6.17
C GLU A 119 26.63 11.86 -6.23
N THR A 120 26.56 13.15 -5.90
CA THR A 120 25.32 13.93 -5.84
C THR A 120 24.49 13.85 -7.14
N LYS A 121 25.16 13.82 -8.29
CA LYS A 121 24.50 13.70 -9.62
C LYS A 121 23.71 12.40 -9.81
N GLN A 122 23.98 11.36 -9.01
CA GLN A 122 23.28 10.09 -9.08
C GLN A 122 22.07 10.02 -8.14
N LEU A 123 21.93 10.96 -7.20
CA LEU A 123 20.88 10.91 -6.17
C LEU A 123 19.47 10.95 -6.74
N ASP A 124 19.23 11.73 -7.80
CA ASP A 124 17.90 11.80 -8.43
C ASP A 124 17.53 10.47 -9.10
N PHE A 125 18.50 9.82 -9.74
CA PHE A 125 18.33 8.49 -10.31
C PHE A 125 18.06 7.44 -9.22
N LEU A 126 18.84 7.47 -8.14
CA LEU A 126 18.66 6.56 -7.00
C LEU A 126 17.31 6.77 -6.32
N LYS A 127 16.86 8.01 -6.14
CA LYS A 127 15.53 8.32 -5.60
C LYS A 127 14.46 7.67 -6.47
N LYS A 128 14.55 7.83 -7.79
CA LYS A 128 13.59 7.24 -8.73
C LYS A 128 13.58 5.71 -8.63
N GLU A 129 14.74 5.06 -8.71
CA GLU A 129 14.85 3.59 -8.62
C GLU A 129 14.36 3.06 -7.26
N PHE A 130 14.73 3.72 -6.17
CA PHE A 130 14.28 3.37 -4.83
C PHE A 130 12.76 3.46 -4.73
N VAL A 131 12.18 4.59 -5.16
CA VAL A 131 10.74 4.81 -5.09
C VAL A 131 9.98 3.79 -5.94
N THR A 132 10.45 3.48 -7.14
CA THR A 132 9.84 2.46 -8.01
C THR A 132 9.85 1.08 -7.35
N ARG A 133 11.01 0.63 -6.84
CA ARG A 133 11.13 -0.71 -6.22
C ARG A 133 10.36 -0.79 -4.91
N TYR A 134 10.40 0.25 -4.09
CA TYR A 134 9.64 0.31 -2.83
C TYR A 134 8.14 0.24 -3.10
N THR A 135 7.65 1.01 -4.08
CA THR A 135 6.24 0.97 -4.50
C THR A 135 5.85 -0.44 -4.98
N SER A 136 6.70 -1.09 -5.79
CA SER A 136 6.45 -2.45 -6.27
C SER A 136 6.42 -3.47 -5.13
N GLU A 137 7.34 -3.38 -4.18
CA GLU A 137 7.39 -4.32 -3.04
C GLU A 137 6.16 -4.17 -2.14
N LEU A 138 5.73 -2.93 -1.88
CA LEU A 138 4.48 -2.67 -1.15
C LEU A 138 3.27 -3.23 -1.90
N ALA A 139 3.20 -3.05 -3.22
CA ALA A 139 2.13 -3.60 -4.04
C ALA A 139 2.10 -5.14 -4.02
N GLN A 140 3.26 -5.79 -4.08
CA GLN A 140 3.38 -7.25 -3.98
C GLN A 140 2.97 -7.76 -2.60
N GLN A 141 3.41 -7.10 -1.53
CA GLN A 141 3.00 -7.46 -0.17
C GLN A 141 1.50 -7.30 0.04
N ALA A 142 0.91 -6.23 -0.46
CA ALA A 142 -0.53 -6.01 -0.41
C ALA A 142 -1.29 -7.07 -1.24
N ALA A 143 -0.78 -7.44 -2.42
CA ALA A 143 -1.35 -8.51 -3.22
C ALA A 143 -1.25 -9.87 -2.51
N ALA A 144 -0.14 -10.17 -1.83
CA ALA A 144 0.04 -11.42 -1.09
C ALA A 144 -0.86 -11.51 0.16
N ARG A 145 -1.19 -10.37 0.78
CA ARG A 145 -2.16 -10.30 1.89
C ARG A 145 -3.61 -10.34 1.44
N THR A 146 -3.86 -10.09 0.15
CA THR A 146 -5.21 -10.16 -0.41
C THR A 146 -5.66 -11.63 -0.40
N PRO A 147 -6.76 -11.98 0.29
CA PRO A 147 -7.24 -13.35 0.34
C PRO A 147 -7.55 -13.87 -1.07
N ALA A 148 -7.05 -15.07 -1.40
CA ALA A 148 -7.40 -15.74 -2.64
C ALA A 148 -8.89 -16.13 -2.63
N LEU A 149 -9.58 -15.91 -3.75
CA LEU A 149 -10.93 -16.43 -3.95
C LEU A 149 -10.93 -17.95 -3.76
N PRO A 150 -11.75 -18.53 -2.85
CA PRO A 150 -11.92 -19.97 -2.80
C PRO A 150 -12.59 -20.42 -4.10
N GLY A 151 -11.83 -21.09 -4.97
CA GLY A 151 -12.33 -21.68 -6.22
C GLY A 151 -11.62 -21.25 -7.51
N ALA A 152 -10.62 -20.36 -7.47
CA ALA A 152 -9.78 -20.14 -8.63
C ALA A 152 -8.77 -21.31 -8.75
N PRO A 153 -8.79 -22.13 -9.82
CA PRO A 153 -7.74 -23.11 -10.04
C PRO A 153 -6.42 -22.35 -10.18
N VAL A 154 -5.44 -22.70 -9.34
CA VAL A 154 -4.07 -22.27 -9.51
C VAL A 154 -3.59 -22.90 -10.81
N GLU A 155 -3.62 -22.15 -11.91
CA GLU A 155 -2.97 -22.60 -13.15
C GLU A 155 -1.48 -22.74 -12.84
N ALA A 156 -1.05 -24.00 -12.70
CA ALA A 156 0.35 -24.34 -12.59
C ALA A 156 1.09 -23.79 -13.83
N PRO A 157 2.33 -23.30 -13.68
CA PRO A 157 3.09 -22.78 -14.80
C PRO A 157 3.22 -23.86 -15.88
N ARG A 158 2.74 -23.55 -17.09
CA ARG A 158 2.98 -24.37 -18.28
C ARG A 158 4.49 -24.48 -18.47
N VAL A 159 5.05 -25.62 -18.08
CA VAL A 159 6.37 -26.03 -18.52
C VAL A 159 6.22 -26.35 -20.02
N LEU A 160 6.77 -25.48 -20.86
CA LEU A 160 6.98 -25.77 -22.27
C LEU A 160 7.98 -26.94 -22.33
N GLN A 161 7.50 -28.13 -22.69
CA GLN A 161 8.32 -29.22 -23.21
C GLN A 161 8.31 -29.17 -24.73
#